data_AF-A0A6I5RHK1-F1
#
_entry.id   AF-A0A6I5RHK1-F1
#
_cell.length_a   1.000
_cell.length_b   1.000
_cell.length_c   1.000
_cell.angle_alpha   90.00
_cell.angle_beta   90.00
_cell.angle_gamma   90.00
#
_symmetry.space_group_name_H-M   'P 1'
#
loop_
_entity.id
_entity.type
_entity.pdbx_description
1 polymer ?
#
loop_
_entity_poly.entity_id
_entity_poly.type
_entity_poly.pdbx_seq_one_letter_code
_entity_poly.pdbx_strand_id
1 'polypeptide(L)'
;MNTTTTVPSDGINQMVALRLQLAQLEAQIDTLKPAFFDACAAQEMSQLQHEHALIFRRLTPGKWNYLSDILEQEQRLKQMKQQFQQTHEPIAGREITWSIKLTPSFEAL
;
A
#
# COMPACT_ATOMS: atom_id res chain seq x y z
N MET A 1 -35.04 1.01 23.77
CA MET A 1 -33.62 1.17 23.39
C MET A 1 -33.18 -0.17 22.83
N ASN A 2 -33.16 -0.30 21.50
CA ASN A 2 -32.91 -1.59 20.86
C ASN A 2 -31.41 -1.72 20.61
N THR A 3 -30.78 -2.63 21.34
CA THR A 3 -29.42 -3.09 21.11
C THR A 3 -29.39 -3.83 19.78
N THR A 4 -28.94 -3.16 18.71
CA THR A 4 -28.60 -3.81 17.45
C THR A 4 -27.35 -4.65 17.69
N THR A 5 -27.56 -5.90 18.07
CA THR A 5 -26.56 -6.95 17.97
C THR A 5 -26.27 -7.14 16.49
N THR A 6 -25.28 -6.43 15.97
CA THR A 6 -24.78 -6.67 14.62
C THR A 6 -24.30 -8.11 14.56
N VAL A 7 -24.86 -8.89 13.63
CA VAL A 7 -24.39 -10.26 13.42
C VAL A 7 -22.94 -10.14 12.99
N PRO A 8 -21.99 -10.95 13.50
CA PRO A 8 -20.57 -10.83 13.17
C PRO A 8 -20.28 -10.79 11.65
N SER A 9 -21.14 -11.41 10.84
CA SER A 9 -21.12 -11.34 9.38
C SER A 9 -21.30 -9.93 8.81
N ASP A 10 -22.09 -9.06 9.47
CA ASP A 10 -22.41 -7.73 8.98
C ASP A 10 -21.18 -6.83 8.98
N GLY A 11 -20.34 -6.93 10.03
CA GLY A 11 -19.08 -6.20 10.11
C GLY A 11 -18.07 -6.65 9.05
N ILE A 12 -17.99 -7.96 8.78
CA ILE A 12 -17.14 -8.52 7.72
C ILE A 12 -17.61 -8.03 6.35
N ASN A 13 -18.93 -8.09 6.09
CA ASN A 13 -19.51 -7.66 4.82
C ASN A 13 -19.32 -6.16 4.58
N GLN A 14 -19.51 -5.31 5.60
CA GLN A 14 -19.23 -3.88 5.52
C GLN A 14 -17.76 -3.62 5.20
N MET A 15 -16.84 -4.32 5.85
CA MET A 15 -15.41 -4.17 5.59
C MET A 15 -15.04 -4.60 4.16
N VAL A 16 -15.61 -5.70 3.66
CA VAL A 16 -15.39 -6.15 2.27
C VAL A 16 -15.95 -5.12 1.28
N ALA A 17 -17.15 -4.58 1.52
CA ALA A 17 -17.75 -3.55 0.67
C ALA A 17 -16.89 -2.28 0.60
N LEU A 18 -16.40 -1.80 1.75
CA LEU A 18 -15.48 -0.66 1.81
C LEU A 18 -14.16 -0.94 1.08
N ARG A 19 -13.62 -2.16 1.16
CA ARG A 19 -12.40 -2.55 0.43
C ARG A 19 -12.62 -2.56 -1.09
N LEU A 20 -13.79 -2.99 -1.56
CA LEU A 20 -14.14 -2.92 -2.97
C LEU A 20 -14.24 -1.47 -3.45
N GLN A 21 -14.87 -0.59 -2.67
CA GLN A 21 -14.94 0.85 -2.98
C GLN A 21 -13.56 1.49 -3.01
N LEU A 22 -12.69 1.16 -2.04
CA LEU A 22 -11.31 1.65 -2.02
C LEU A 22 -10.55 1.21 -3.26
N ALA A 23 -10.63 -0.07 -3.66
CA ALA A 23 -9.96 -0.57 -4.85
C ALA A 23 -10.44 0.13 -6.15
N GLN A 24 -11.73 0.44 -6.24
CA GLN A 24 -12.27 1.21 -7.36
C GLN A 24 -11.74 2.64 -7.38
N LEU A 25 -11.66 3.30 -6.22
CA LEU A 25 -11.09 4.65 -6.11
C LEU A 25 -9.59 4.65 -6.44
N GLU A 26 -8.84 3.66 -5.97
CA GLU A 26 -7.42 3.49 -6.31
C GLU A 26 -7.21 3.33 -7.82
N ALA A 27 -8.04 2.52 -8.49
CA ALA A 27 -7.98 2.35 -9.94
C ALA A 27 -8.32 3.65 -10.71
N GLN A 28 -9.28 4.43 -10.22
CA GLN A 28 -9.62 5.74 -10.81
C GLN A 28 -8.47 6.74 -10.62
N ILE A 29 -7.86 6.77 -9.44
CA ILE A 29 -6.68 7.60 -9.15
C ILE A 29 -5.53 7.20 -10.08
N ASP A 30 -5.27 5.90 -10.24
CA ASP A 30 -4.23 5.39 -11.14
C ASP A 30 -4.46 5.79 -12.59
N THR A 31 -5.72 5.81 -13.03
CA THR A 31 -6.10 6.29 -14.36
C THR A 31 -5.90 7.81 -14.51
N LEU A 32 -6.12 8.59 -13.45
CA LEU A 32 -5.95 10.05 -13.43
C LEU A 32 -4.46 10.47 -13.37
N LYS A 33 -3.59 9.65 -12.79
CA LYS A 33 -2.17 9.97 -12.54
C LYS A 33 -1.44 10.60 -13.73
N PRO A 34 -1.51 10.08 -14.97
CA PRO A 34 -0.79 10.66 -16.10
C PRO A 34 -1.19 12.12 -16.34
N ALA A 35 -2.49 12.40 -16.44
CA ALA A 35 -3.00 13.75 -16.67
C ALA A 35 -2.67 14.70 -15.51
N PHE A 36 -2.71 14.20 -14.28
CA PHE A 36 -2.28 14.96 -13.10
C PHE A 36 -0.79 15.35 -13.18
N PHE A 37 0.10 14.42 -13.53
CA PHE A 37 1.53 14.71 -13.66
C PHE A 37 1.84 15.64 -14.82
N ASP A 38 1.14 15.51 -15.95
CA ASP A 38 1.28 16.45 -17.08
C ASP A 38 0.88 17.87 -16.68
N ALA A 39 -0.23 18.03 -15.94
CA ALA A 39 -0.66 19.33 -15.41
C ALA A 39 0.36 19.92 -14.43
N CYS A 40 0.90 19.12 -13.51
CA CYS A 40 1.94 19.57 -12.58
C CYS A 40 3.24 19.96 -13.30
N ALA A 41 3.62 19.24 -14.36
CA ALA A 41 4.80 19.56 -15.15
C ALA A 41 4.65 20.90 -15.90
N ALA A 42 3.47 21.16 -16.48
CA ALA A 42 3.19 22.37 -17.23
C ALA A 42 3.18 23.66 -16.39
N GLN A 43 2.89 23.57 -15.09
CA GLN A 43 2.89 24.73 -14.20
C GLN A 43 4.29 25.21 -13.80
N GLU A 44 5.34 24.39 -13.97
CA GLU A 44 6.73 24.70 -13.61
C GLU A 44 6.95 25.19 -12.15
N MET A 45 5.97 25.01 -11.26
CA MET A 45 6.07 25.42 -9.86
C MET A 45 6.66 24.29 -8.99
N SER A 46 7.53 24.65 -8.04
CA SER A 46 8.04 23.70 -7.05
C SER A 46 6.97 23.26 -6.05
N GLN A 47 5.89 24.05 -5.90
CA GLN A 47 4.82 23.84 -4.95
C GLN A 47 3.51 24.46 -5.45
N LEU A 48 2.40 23.75 -5.26
CA LEU A 48 1.03 24.20 -5.53
C LEU A 48 0.19 24.00 -4.27
N GLN A 49 -0.53 25.05 -3.87
CA GLN A 49 -1.45 25.02 -2.74
C GLN A 49 -2.89 24.83 -3.25
N HIS A 50 -3.56 23.82 -2.71
CA HIS A 50 -4.98 23.52 -2.94
C HIS A 50 -5.73 23.66 -1.61
N GLU A 51 -7.05 23.87 -1.65
CA GLU A 51 -7.88 24.10 -0.45
C GLU A 51 -7.72 22.98 0.61
N HIS A 52 -7.49 21.76 0.14
CA HIS A 52 -7.36 20.57 1.01
C HIS A 52 -6.00 19.87 0.90
N ALA A 53 -5.04 20.41 0.14
CA ALA A 53 -3.77 19.71 -0.11
C ALA A 53 -2.62 20.66 -0.43
N LEU A 54 -1.40 20.19 -0.15
CA LEU A 54 -0.18 20.82 -0.63
C LEU A 54 0.54 19.84 -1.57
N ILE A 55 0.71 20.24 -2.81
CA ILE A 55 1.40 19.47 -3.85
C ILE A 55 2.79 20.08 -3.99
N PHE A 56 3.84 19.27 -3.92
CA PHE A 56 5.22 19.75 -4.10
C PHE A 56 6.02 18.80 -4.97
N ARG A 57 6.90 19.37 -5.78
CA ARG A 57 7.82 18.62 -6.62
C ARG A 57 9.03 18.21 -5.79
N ARG A 58 9.18 16.90 -5.56
CA ARG A 58 10.39 16.34 -4.95
C ARG A 58 11.17 15.55 -6.00
N LEU A 59 12.44 15.91 -6.17
CA LEU A 59 13.40 15.07 -6.89
C LEU A 59 13.90 14.02 -5.92
N THR A 60 13.43 12.78 -6.05
CA THR A 60 14.12 11.65 -5.42
C THR A 60 15.30 11.24 -6.30
N PRO A 61 16.47 10.96 -5.72
CA PRO A 61 17.55 10.31 -6.46
C PRO A 61 16.98 9.07 -7.17
N GLY A 62 17.40 8.83 -8.41
CA GLY A 62 17.02 7.62 -9.14
C GLY A 62 17.53 6.34 -8.46
N LYS A 63 17.43 5.20 -9.15
CA LYS A 63 18.07 3.96 -8.67
C LYS A 63 19.55 4.24 -8.42
N TRP A 64 19.98 4.11 -7.17
CA TRP A 64 21.39 4.16 -6.83
C TRP A 64 22.05 2.92 -7.44
N ASN A 65 23.03 3.12 -8.30
CA ASN A 65 23.89 2.05 -8.79
C ASN A 65 24.88 1.70 -7.66
N TYR A 66 24.40 0.96 -6.66
CA TYR A 66 25.25 0.43 -5.61
C TYR A 66 26.29 -0.51 -6.19
N LEU A 67 27.48 -0.48 -5.61
CA LEU A 67 28.52 -1.45 -5.91
C LEU A 67 28.04 -2.86 -5.51
N SER A 68 28.56 -3.89 -6.20
CA SER A 68 28.13 -5.27 -6.02
C SER A 68 28.33 -5.79 -4.60
N ASP A 69 29.38 -5.35 -3.92
CA ASP A 69 29.69 -5.68 -2.53
C ASP A 69 28.61 -5.21 -1.54
N ILE A 70 28.04 -4.01 -1.75
CA ILE A 70 26.92 -3.48 -0.96
C ILE A 70 25.68 -4.34 -1.13
N LEU A 71 25.38 -4.73 -2.37
CA LEU A 71 24.23 -5.60 -2.68
C LEU A 71 24.40 -7.00 -2.07
N GLU A 72 25.61 -7.56 -2.12
CA GLU A 72 25.93 -8.85 -1.50
C GLU A 72 25.80 -8.80 0.04
N GLN A 73 26.23 -7.71 0.67
CA GLN A 73 26.06 -7.51 2.11
C GLN A 73 24.59 -7.42 2.51
N GLU A 74 23.78 -6.68 1.75
CA GLU A 74 22.33 -6.59 1.98
C GLU A 74 21.67 -7.98 1.86
N GLN A 75 22.04 -8.74 0.83
CA GLN A 75 21.54 -10.11 0.62
C GLN A 75 21.87 -11.00 1.81
N ARG A 76 23.12 -10.94 2.31
CA ARG A 76 23.58 -11.72 3.46
C ARG A 76 22.82 -11.37 4.73
N LEU A 77 22.59 -10.07 4.99
CA LEU A 77 21.80 -9.63 6.14
C LEU A 77 20.35 -10.13 6.10
N LYS A 78 19.72 -10.11 4.91
CA LYS A 78 18.36 -10.65 4.73
C LYS A 78 18.32 -12.16 5.04
N GLN A 79 19.29 -12.92 4.55
CA GLN A 79 19.40 -14.35 4.83
C GLN A 79 19.59 -14.63 6.33
N MET A 80 20.50 -13.90 6.99
CA MET A 80 20.72 -14.04 8.43
C MET A 80 19.47 -13.73 9.25
N LYS A 81 18.75 -12.66 8.89
CA LYS A 81 17.48 -12.29 9.54
C LYS A 81 16.43 -13.39 9.38
N GLN A 82 16.30 -13.94 8.18
CA GLN A 82 15.35 -15.01 7.91
C GLN A 82 15.70 -16.29 8.68
N GLN A 83 16.98 -16.66 8.70
CA GLN A 83 17.47 -17.81 9.47
C GLN A 83 17.16 -17.64 10.95
N PHE A 84 17.44 -16.46 11.51
CA PHE A 84 17.11 -16.14 12.91
C PHE A 84 15.60 -16.29 13.19
N GLN A 85 14.74 -15.78 12.31
CA GLN A 85 13.29 -15.92 12.47
C GLN A 85 12.80 -17.37 12.39
N GLN A 86 13.46 -18.22 11.61
CA GLN A 86 13.12 -19.64 11.49
C GLN A 86 13.61 -20.46 12.67
N THR A 87 14.76 -20.12 13.25
CA THR A 87 15.35 -20.86 14.38
C THR A 87 14.83 -20.42 15.73
N HIS A 88 14.17 -19.26 15.81
CA HIS A 88 13.65 -18.70 17.05
C HIS A 88 12.13 -18.50 16.93
N GLU A 89 11.37 -19.40 17.56
CA GLU A 89 9.94 -19.21 17.74
C GLU A 89 9.69 -18.03 18.69
N PRO A 90 8.78 -17.09 18.36
CA PRO A 90 8.47 -15.97 19.25
C PRO A 90 7.94 -16.47 20.60
N ILE A 91 8.60 -16.03 21.68
CA ILE A 91 8.38 -16.49 23.06
C ILE A 91 7.08 -15.91 23.67
N ALA A 92 6.48 -14.91 23.02
CA ALA A 92 5.22 -14.29 23.45
C ALA A 92 4.29 -14.06 22.26
N GLY A 93 3.03 -14.49 22.42
CA GLY A 93 1.87 -14.03 21.64
C GLY A 93 1.85 -14.47 20.18
N ARG A 94 0.93 -15.36 19.81
CA ARG A 94 0.55 -15.51 18.40
C ARG A 94 -0.24 -14.27 18.00
N GLU A 95 0.31 -13.46 17.10
CA GLU A 95 -0.45 -12.37 16.47
C GLU A 95 -1.48 -12.98 15.51
N ILE A 96 -2.76 -12.65 15.70
CA ILE A 96 -3.82 -12.99 14.76
C ILE A 96 -3.97 -11.83 13.78
N THR A 97 -3.45 -12.00 12.56
CA THR A 97 -3.66 -11.03 11.47
C THR A 97 -4.79 -11.48 10.58
N TRP A 98 -5.86 -10.69 10.51
CA TRP A 98 -6.90 -10.85 9.50
C TRP A 98 -6.52 -10.02 8.26
N SER A 99 -6.53 -10.64 7.08
CA SER A 99 -6.27 -9.94 5.80
C SER A 99 -7.40 -10.20 4.81
N ILE A 100 -7.75 -9.17 4.05
CA ILE A 100 -8.75 -9.24 2.98
C ILE A 100 -7.99 -9.20 1.66
N LYS A 101 -8.10 -10.26 0.86
CA LYS A 101 -7.63 -10.31 -0.52
C LYS A 101 -8.85 -10.25 -1.43
N LEU A 102 -8.94 -9.21 -2.25
CA LEU A 102 -9.98 -9.12 -3.26
C LEU A 102 -9.61 -10.07 -4.40
N THR A 103 -10.52 -10.97 -4.75
CA THR A 103 -10.37 -11.79 -5.95
C THR A 103 -10.61 -10.91 -7.17
N PRO A 104 -9.76 -10.96 -8.21
CA PRO A 104 -10.07 -10.30 -9.47
C PRO A 104 -11.40 -10.89 -9.97
N SER A 105 -12.40 -10.04 -10.16
CA SER A 105 -13.65 -10.43 -10.82
C SER A 105 -13.29 -10.90 -12.22
N PHE A 106 -13.46 -12.20 -12.48
CA PHE A 106 -13.31 -12.80 -13.79
C PHE A 106 -14.54 -12.43 -14.62
N GLU A 107 -14.55 -11.22 -15.19
CA GLU A 107 -15.51 -10.80 -16.21
C GLU A 107 -14.75 -10.16 -17.37
N ALA A 108 -14.55 -10.96 -18.44
CA ALA A 108 -14.63 -10.54 -19.85
C ALA A 108 -14.23 -11.72 -20.77
N LEU A 109 -15.22 -12.52 -21.17
CA LEU A 109 -15.31 -13.09 -22.53
C LEU A 109 -16.72 -12.81 -23.04
#